data_AF-A0AAU2E1A3-F1
#
_entry.id   AF-A0AAU2E1A3-F1
#
_cell.length_a   1.000
_cell.length_b   1.000
_cell.length_c   1.000
_cell.angle_alpha   90.00
_cell.angle_beta   90.00
_cell.angle_gamma   90.00
#
_symmetry.space_group_name_H-M   'P 1'
#
loop_
_entity.id
_entity.type
_entity.pdbx_description
1 polymer ?
#
loop_
_entity_poly.entity_id
_entity_poly.type
_entity_poly.pdbx_seq_one_letter_code
_entity_poly.pdbx_strand_id
1 'polypeptide(L)'
;MPIRSLQLLFRLSVIGFLTGGFLIVIGQALGLALGDADWVAAVEEHAGPPVFIIAGVSGLLAFVLSYLTTEELPGTPTTPQDLQPAAAPRPK
;
A
#
# COMPACT_ATOMS: atom_id res chain seq x y z
N MET A 1 -5.22 15.78 -12.13
CA MET A 1 -6.17 14.67 -12.36
C MET A 1 -5.59 13.23 -12.34
N PRO A 2 -4.29 12.93 -12.62
CA PRO A 2 -3.82 11.54 -12.71
C PRO A 2 -3.69 10.81 -11.35
N ILE A 3 -3.53 11.55 -10.24
CA ILE A 3 -3.31 11.00 -8.89
C ILE A 3 -4.54 10.23 -8.38
N ARG A 4 -5.76 10.69 -8.70
CA ARG A 4 -7.01 9.99 -8.32
C ARG A 4 -7.13 8.63 -9.00
N SER A 5 -6.75 8.53 -10.28
CA SER A 5 -6.76 7.26 -11.01
C SER A 5 -5.71 6.29 -10.46
N LEU A 6 -4.53 6.79 -10.09
CA LEU A 6 -3.48 5.97 -9.47
C LEU A 6 -3.88 5.47 -8.08
N GLN A 7 -4.52 6.32 -7.26
CA GLN A 7 -5.08 5.92 -5.96
C GLN A 7 -6.18 4.85 -6.11
N LEU A 8 -7.06 5.00 -7.11
CA LEU A 8 -8.09 4.01 -7.39
C LEU A 8 -7.47 2.66 -7.80
N LEU A 9 -6.49 2.69 -8.71
CA LEU A 9 -5.80 1.49 -9.19
C LEU A 9 -5.02 0.80 -8.07
N PHE A 10 -4.34 1.56 -7.22
CA PHE A 10 -3.70 1.05 -6.02
C PHE A 10 -4.70 0.37 -5.09
N ARG A 11 -5.82 1.02 -4.79
CA ARG A 11 -6.86 0.47 -3.91
C ARG A 11 -7.48 -0.80 -4.47
N LEU A 12 -7.75 -0.85 -5.78
CA LEU A 12 -8.24 -2.06 -6.46
C LEU A 12 -7.20 -3.19 -6.42
N SER A 13 -5.93 -2.86 -6.64
CA SER A 13 -4.83 -3.83 -6.55
C SER A 13 -4.71 -4.41 -5.13
N VAL A 14 -4.77 -3.57 -4.10
CA VAL A 14 -4.77 -3.99 -2.70
C VAL A 14 -5.97 -4.88 -2.37
N ILE A 15 -7.17 -4.52 -2.81
CA ILE A 15 -8.37 -5.33 -2.58
C ILE A 15 -8.23 -6.70 -3.26
N GLY A 16 -7.76 -6.73 -4.52
CA GLY A 16 -7.52 -7.96 -5.25
C GLY A 16 -6.47 -8.84 -4.57
N PHE A 17 -5.36 -8.25 -4.13
CA PHE A 17 -4.32 -8.93 -3.38
C PHE A 17 -4.83 -9.51 -2.06
N LEU A 18 -5.52 -8.71 -1.24
CA LEU A 18 -6.06 -9.16 0.05
C LEU A 18 -7.08 -10.27 -0.14
N THR A 19 -7.99 -10.11 -1.10
CA THR A 19 -9.03 -11.10 -1.39
C THR A 19 -8.39 -12.40 -1.88
N GLY A 20 -7.42 -12.31 -2.79
CA GLY A 20 -6.69 -13.47 -3.30
C GLY A 20 -5.92 -14.19 -2.20
N GLY A 21 -5.14 -13.47 -1.39
CA GLY A 21 -4.41 -14.05 -0.26
C GLY A 21 -5.33 -14.69 0.77
N PHE A 22 -6.48 -14.05 1.06
CA PHE A 22 -7.48 -14.59 1.96
C PHE A 22 -8.07 -15.91 1.45
N LEU A 23 -8.40 -15.99 0.16
CA LEU A 23 -8.91 -17.23 -0.46
C LEU A 23 -7.88 -18.36 -0.43
N ILE A 24 -6.60 -18.06 -0.66
CA ILE A 24 -5.51 -19.04 -0.52
C ILE A 24 -5.49 -19.58 0.91
N VAL A 25 -5.43 -18.70 1.91
CA VAL A 25 -5.34 -19.11 3.32
C VAL A 25 -6.57 -19.94 3.73
N ILE A 26 -7.78 -19.56 3.31
CA ILE A 26 -8.98 -20.36 3.56
C ILE A 26 -8.90 -21.73 2.88
N GLY A 27 -8.50 -21.78 1.61
CA GLY A 27 -8.36 -23.03 0.86
C GLY A 27 -7.33 -23.97 1.50
N GLN A 28 -6.20 -23.43 1.95
CA GLN A 28 -5.17 -24.16 2.67
C GLN A 28 -5.66 -24.63 4.05
N ALA A 29 -6.38 -23.78 4.80
CA ALA A 29 -6.94 -24.14 6.09
C ALA A 29 -7.98 -25.27 5.97
N LEU A 30 -8.82 -25.24 4.92
CA LEU A 30 -9.75 -26.32 4.59
C LEU A 30 -9.02 -27.62 4.23
N GLY A 31 -7.99 -27.55 3.38
CA GLY A 31 -7.18 -28.73 3.04
C GLY A 31 -6.54 -29.38 4.27
N LEU A 32 -5.96 -28.56 5.16
CA LEU A 32 -5.42 -29.04 6.43
C LEU A 32 -6.49 -29.64 7.35
N ALA A 33 -7.65 -29.01 7.46
CA ALA A 33 -8.76 -29.51 8.27
C ALA A 33 -9.31 -30.85 7.75
N LEU A 34 -9.24 -31.06 6.42
CA LEU A 34 -9.63 -32.31 5.76
C LEU A 34 -8.50 -33.36 5.74
N GLY A 35 -7.29 -32.99 6.15
CA GLY A 35 -6.11 -33.86 6.11
C GLY A 35 -5.55 -34.10 4.71
N ASP A 36 -5.89 -33.25 3.74
CA ASP A 36 -5.51 -33.39 2.34
C ASP A 36 -4.38 -32.41 2.00
N ALA A 37 -3.14 -32.91 2.09
CA ALA A 37 -1.95 -32.11 1.80
C ALA A 37 -1.80 -31.81 0.29
N ASP A 38 -2.32 -32.68 -0.58
CA ASP A 38 -2.27 -32.46 -2.03
C ASP A 38 -3.22 -31.33 -2.43
N TRP A 39 -4.38 -31.21 -1.78
CA TRP A 39 -5.27 -30.05 -1.93
C TRP A 39 -4.59 -28.74 -1.55
N VAL A 40 -3.89 -28.71 -0.41
CA VAL A 40 -3.15 -27.52 0.05
C VAL A 40 -2.11 -27.09 -0.99
N ALA A 41 -1.36 -28.06 -1.53
CA ALA A 41 -0.38 -27.81 -2.58
C ALA A 41 -1.02 -27.33 -3.89
N ALA A 42 -2.15 -27.92 -4.29
CA ALA A 42 -2.87 -27.53 -5.50
C ALA A 42 -3.42 -26.09 -5.42
N VAL A 43 -3.94 -25.69 -4.24
CA VAL A 43 -4.38 -24.31 -3.98
C VAL A 43 -3.22 -23.33 -4.11
N GLU A 44 -2.05 -23.66 -3.55
CA GLU A 44 -0.86 -22.81 -3.67
C GLU A 44 -0.36 -22.71 -5.12
N GLU A 45 -0.29 -23.84 -5.83
CA GLU A 45 0.24 -23.88 -7.20
C GLU A 45 -0.62 -23.08 -8.19
N HIS A 46 -1.94 -23.09 -8.03
CA HIS A 46 -2.86 -22.41 -8.95
C HIS A 46 -3.16 -20.96 -8.54
N ALA A 47 -3.38 -20.71 -7.25
CA ALA A 47 -3.78 -19.39 -6.76
C ALA A 47 -2.59 -18.53 -6.32
N GLY A 48 -1.46 -19.13 -5.93
CA GLY A 48 -0.25 -18.42 -5.51
C GLY A 48 0.32 -17.49 -6.59
N PRO A 49 0.71 -18.00 -7.78
CA PRO A 49 1.35 -17.18 -8.82
C PRO A 49 0.59 -15.89 -9.18
N PRO A 50 -0.74 -15.90 -9.46
CA PRO A 50 -1.45 -14.67 -9.77
C PRO A 50 -1.54 -13.71 -8.57
N VAL A 51 -1.73 -14.22 -7.35
CA VAL A 51 -1.83 -13.38 -6.15
C VAL A 51 -0.49 -12.71 -5.83
N PHE A 52 0.63 -13.42 -5.99
CA PHE A 52 1.96 -12.86 -5.79
C PHE A 52 2.30 -11.76 -6.80
N ILE A 53 1.89 -11.92 -8.07
CA ILE A 53 2.05 -10.88 -9.09
C ILE A 53 1.25 -9.63 -8.71
N ILE A 54 -0.01 -9.78 -8.31
CA ILE A 54 -0.86 -8.65 -7.87
C ILE A 54 -0.26 -7.98 -6.63
N ALA A 55 0.27 -8.77 -5.68
CA ALA A 55 0.98 -8.25 -4.51
C ALA A 55 2.16 -7.36 -4.89
N GLY A 56 3.01 -7.83 -5.81
CA GLY A 56 4.17 -7.08 -6.29
C GLY A 56 3.77 -5.78 -6.99
N VAL A 57 2.77 -5.85 -7.87
CA VAL A 57 2.21 -4.66 -8.55
C VAL A 57 1.64 -3.68 -7.53
N SER A 58 0.85 -4.15 -6.57
CA SER A 58 0.32 -3.34 -5.47
C SER A 58 1.42 -2.63 -4.69
N GLY A 59 2.49 -3.34 -4.31
CA GLY A 59 3.62 -2.77 -3.60
C GLY A 59 4.36 -1.69 -4.41
N LEU A 60 4.54 -1.92 -5.71
CA LEU A 60 5.16 -0.94 -6.60
C LEU A 60 4.30 0.33 -6.73
N LEU A 61 2.98 0.18 -6.90
CA LEU A 61 2.07 1.33 -6.91
C LEU A 61 2.09 2.08 -5.57
N ALA A 62 2.13 1.37 -4.44
CA ALA A 62 2.24 1.98 -3.12
C ALA A 62 3.50 2.85 -3.00
N PHE A 63 4.63 2.30 -3.44
CA PHE A 63 5.92 2.98 -3.41
C PHE A 63 5.91 4.26 -4.25
N VAL A 64 5.44 4.17 -5.49
CA VAL A 64 5.33 5.34 -6.38
C VAL A 64 4.40 6.40 -5.78
N LEU A 65 3.26 6.00 -5.22
CA LEU A 65 2.32 6.92 -4.60
C LEU A 65 2.92 7.60 -3.35
N SER A 66 3.70 6.86 -2.54
CA SER A 66 4.41 7.42 -1.38
C SER A 66 5.40 8.52 -1.78
N TYR A 67 6.13 8.33 -2.88
CA TYR A 67 7.09 9.32 -3.36
C TYR A 67 6.40 10.59 -3.85
N LEU A 68 5.31 10.43 -4.62
CA LEU A 68 4.54 11.57 -5.14
C LEU A 68 3.78 12.33 -4.05
N THR A 69 3.33 11.65 -2.99
CA THR A 69 2.62 12.28 -1.86
C THR A 69 3.58 13.02 -0.92
N THR A 70 4.85 12.61 -0.86
CA THR A 70 5.85 13.22 0.04
C THR A 70 6.36 14.58 -0.48
N GLU A 71 6.26 14.84 -1.79
CA GLU A 71 6.61 16.15 -2.37
C GLU A 71 5.63 17.29 -1.97
N GLU A 72 4.46 16.95 -1.41
CA GLU A 72 3.49 17.92 -0.87
C GLU A 72 3.54 17.97 0.67
N LEU A 73 4.68 18.29 1.26
CA LEU A 73 4.75 18.77 2.65
C LEU A 73 4.82 20.31 2.68
N PRO A 74 3.67 21.02 2.62
CA PRO A 74 3.56 22.42 3.00
C PRO A 74 3.72 22.52 4.51
N GLY A 75 4.96 22.72 4.96
CA GLY A 75 5.27 22.80 6.39
C GLY A 75 6.75 22.79 6.73
N THR A 76 7.63 22.45 5.79
CA THR A 76 9.06 22.74 5.98
C THR A 76 9.23 24.27 5.90
N PRO A 77 9.65 24.96 6.97
CA PRO A 77 9.90 26.39 6.91
C PRO A 77 11.09 26.61 5.95
N THR A 78 10.80 26.90 4.69
CA THR A 78 11.81 27.08 3.64
C THR A 78 12.40 28.49 3.64
N THR A 79 11.84 29.40 4.44
CA THR A 79 12.25 30.80 4.47
C THR A 79 12.73 31.16 5.87
N PRO A 80 13.94 31.75 6.03
CA PRO A 80 14.46 32.17 7.35
C PRO A 80 13.54 33.10 8.15
N GLN A 81 12.52 33.69 7.51
CA GLN A 81 11.51 34.56 8.14
C GLN A 81 10.53 33.79 9.04
N ASP A 82 10.27 32.52 8.78
CA ASP A 82 9.37 31.67 9.58
C ASP A 82 10.01 31.18 10.89
N LEU A 83 11.35 31.23 10.95
CA LEU A 83 12.15 30.89 12.13
C LEU A 83 12.44 32.11 13.02
N GLN A 84 11.99 33.31 12.63
CA GLN A 84 12.21 34.53 13.40
C GLN A 84 11.12 34.62 14.48
N PRO A 85 11.40 34.31 15.77
CA PRO A 85 10.45 34.57 16.84
C PRO A 85 10.08 36.05 16.82
N ALA A 86 8.77 36.32 16.80
CA ALA A 86 8.15 37.63 16.65
C ALA A 86 8.97 38.69 17.40
N ALA A 87 9.62 39.57 16.64
CA ALA A 87 10.44 40.64 17.17
C ALA A 87 9.61 41.41 18.22
N ALA A 88 10.09 41.37 19.46
CA ALA A 88 9.46 42.01 20.60
C ALA A 88 9.16 43.49 20.27
N PRO A 89 8.00 44.03 20.70
CA PRO A 89 7.60 45.38 20.34
C PRO A 89 8.63 46.39 20.88
N ARG A 90 9.21 47.19 19.98
CA ARG A 90 10.14 48.26 20.35
C ARG A 90 9.41 49.29 21.23
N PRO A 91 9.86 49.53 22.48
CA PRO A 91 9.32 50.62 23.29
C PRO A 91 9.77 51.96 22.68
N LYS A 92 8.82 52.90 22.58
CA LYS A 92 9.07 54.30 22.24
C LYS A 92 9.61 55.05 23.45
#